data_AF-H8KXA5-F1
#
_entry.id   AF-H8KXA5-F1
#
_cell.length_a   1.000
_cell.length_b   1.000
_cell.length_c   1.000
_cell.angle_alpha   90.00
_cell.angle_beta   90.00
_cell.angle_gamma   90.00
#
_symmetry.space_group_name_H-M   'P 1'
#
loop_
_entity.id
_entity.type
_entity.pdbx_description
1 polymer ?
#
loop_
_entity_poly.entity_id
_entity_poly.type
_entity_poly.pdbx_seq_one_letter_code
_entity_poly.pdbx_strand_id
1 'polypeptide(L)'
;MKKVFGLLVLASIVISCSNKTADKQDFSAVKQGMTKSEVIKLVGKPEKETNLIMVEMWKYTSAGKVIVLNSDTVVQVLDDSSKMDSLKNGIHDSLDSADINQ
;
A
#
# COMPACT_ATOMS: atom_id res chain seq x y z
N MET A 1 -3.38 -24.14 -54.46
CA MET A 1 -2.75 -22.81 -54.24
C MET A 1 -3.82 -21.76 -54.52
N LYS A 2 -4.19 -20.76 -53.73
CA LYS A 2 -3.89 -20.30 -52.35
C LYS A 2 -5.18 -19.57 -51.94
N LYS A 3 -5.84 -19.96 -50.85
CA LYS A 3 -6.93 -19.21 -50.24
C LYS A 3 -6.29 -18.22 -49.26
N VAL A 4 -6.11 -16.96 -49.65
CA VAL A 4 -5.73 -15.88 -48.73
C VAL A 4 -7.02 -15.17 -48.31
N PHE A 5 -7.60 -15.70 -47.24
CA PHE A 5 -8.75 -15.13 -46.56
C PHE A 5 -8.24 -14.20 -45.46
N GLY A 6 -8.79 -12.99 -45.42
CA GLY A 6 -9.11 -12.30 -44.16
C GLY A 6 -7.97 -11.61 -43.41
N LEU A 7 -7.71 -10.36 -43.81
CA LEU A 7 -7.95 -9.19 -42.96
C LEU A 7 -7.78 -9.41 -41.43
N LEU A 8 -6.54 -9.43 -40.95
CA LEU A 8 -6.22 -9.38 -39.51
C LEU A 8 -6.13 -7.91 -39.06
N VAL A 9 -7.29 -7.25 -39.02
CA VAL A 9 -7.49 -5.93 -38.38
C VAL A 9 -8.19 -6.21 -37.06
N LEU A 10 -7.47 -6.41 -35.96
CA LEU A 10 -7.96 -6.33 -34.57
C LEU A 10 -6.80 -6.65 -33.60
N ALA A 11 -5.85 -5.72 -33.50
CA ALA A 11 -4.89 -5.68 -32.39
C ALA A 11 -4.86 -4.26 -31.79
N SER A 12 -6.05 -3.68 -31.61
CA SER A 12 -6.28 -2.58 -30.69
C SER A 12 -6.73 -3.19 -29.36
N ILE A 13 -6.41 -2.54 -28.24
CA ILE A 13 -6.70 -2.93 -26.85
C ILE A 13 -5.48 -3.58 -26.15
N VAL A 14 -4.32 -2.92 -26.24
CA VAL A 14 -3.47 -2.81 -25.05
C VAL A 14 -4.16 -1.83 -24.10
N ILE A 15 -4.94 -2.37 -23.16
CA ILE A 15 -5.37 -1.64 -21.96
C ILE A 15 -4.11 -1.45 -21.14
N SER A 16 -3.31 -0.45 -21.52
CA SER A 16 -2.35 0.14 -20.61
C SER A 16 -3.18 0.90 -19.60
N CYS A 17 -3.59 0.19 -18.54
CA CYS A 17 -4.27 0.78 -17.40
C CYS A 17 -3.26 1.73 -16.74
N SER A 18 -3.44 3.00 -17.10
CA SER A 18 -3.24 4.18 -16.28
C SER A 18 -1.99 4.19 -15.43
N ASN A 19 -1.00 4.91 -15.97
CA ASN A 19 -0.26 5.96 -15.26
C ASN A 19 -0.65 6.08 -13.78
N LYS A 20 0.35 5.81 -12.94
CA LYS A 20 0.47 6.21 -11.54
C LYS A 20 0.00 7.65 -11.33
N THR A 21 -1.30 7.89 -11.23
CA THR A 21 -1.79 8.87 -10.29
C THR A 21 -1.56 8.22 -8.94
N ALA A 22 -0.68 8.82 -8.14
CA ALA A 22 -0.70 8.62 -6.70
C ALA A 22 -2.06 9.16 -6.22
N ASP A 23 -3.12 8.37 -6.45
CA ASP A 23 -4.41 8.60 -5.84
C ASP A 23 -4.12 8.67 -4.34
N LYS A 24 -4.40 9.84 -3.77
CA LYS A 24 -4.21 10.12 -2.36
C LYS A 24 -4.81 8.94 -1.59
N GLN A 25 -3.96 8.11 -0.99
CA GLN A 25 -4.42 6.97 -0.23
C GLN A 25 -5.22 7.51 0.96
N ASP A 26 -6.54 7.41 0.89
CA ASP A 26 -7.42 7.95 1.91
C ASP A 26 -7.71 6.90 2.99
N PHE A 27 -6.75 6.72 3.89
CA PHE A 27 -6.91 5.84 5.04
C PHE A 27 -7.96 6.33 6.03
N SER A 28 -8.39 7.59 5.97
CA SER A 28 -9.45 8.11 6.85
C SER A 28 -10.84 7.59 6.48
N ALA A 29 -11.01 7.20 5.22
CA ALA A 29 -12.23 6.56 4.73
C ALA A 29 -12.33 5.07 5.09
N VAL A 30 -11.20 4.41 5.40
CA VAL A 30 -11.19 2.97 5.74
C VAL A 30 -11.80 2.75 7.12
N LYS A 31 -12.82 1.89 7.18
CA LYS A 31 -13.56 1.59 8.42
C LYS A 31 -13.63 0.09 8.67
N GLN A 32 -13.84 -0.28 9.93
CA GLN A 32 -14.12 -1.65 10.33
C GLN A 32 -15.34 -2.20 9.58
N GLY A 33 -15.25 -3.45 9.13
CA GLY A 33 -16.29 -4.14 8.36
C GLY A 33 -16.17 -3.98 6.84
N MET A 34 -15.33 -3.08 6.32
CA MET A 34 -15.06 -3.01 4.88
C MET A 34 -14.40 -4.28 4.36
N THR A 35 -14.75 -4.66 3.14
CA THR A 35 -14.13 -5.78 2.43
C THR A 35 -12.74 -5.42 1.89
N LYS A 36 -11.91 -6.42 1.60
CA LYS A 36 -10.62 -6.22 0.91
C LYS A 36 -10.77 -5.44 -0.39
N SER A 37 -11.83 -5.72 -1.16
CA SER A 37 -12.10 -5.03 -2.42
C SER A 37 -12.36 -3.54 -2.23
N GLU A 38 -13.12 -3.18 -1.20
CA GLU A 38 -13.40 -1.78 -0.86
C GLU A 38 -12.14 -1.05 -0.40
N VAL A 39 -11.31 -1.70 0.42
CA VAL A 39 -10.01 -1.15 0.84
C VAL A 39 -9.12 -0.90 -0.37
N ILE A 40 -8.97 -1.88 -1.27
CA ILE A 40 -8.14 -1.73 -2.48
C ILE A 40 -8.64 -0.57 -3.36
N LYS A 41 -9.95 -0.36 -3.45
CA LYS A 41 -10.52 0.78 -4.20
C LYS A 41 -10.18 2.13 -3.58
N LEU A 42 -10.06 2.21 -2.25
CA LEU A 42 -9.80 3.45 -1.52
C LEU A 42 -8.31 3.79 -1.41
N VAL A 43 -7.47 2.81 -1.11
CA VAL A 43 -6.05 3.05 -0.75
C VAL A 43 -5.06 2.25 -1.60
N GLY A 44 -5.56 1.44 -2.54
CA GLY A 44 -4.75 0.57 -3.38
C GLY A 44 -4.31 -0.72 -2.68
N LYS A 45 -3.48 -1.49 -3.39
CA LYS A 45 -2.90 -2.73 -2.87
C LYS A 45 -1.83 -2.43 -1.80
N PRO A 46 -1.70 -3.28 -0.76
CA PRO A 46 -0.64 -3.14 0.23
C PRO A 46 0.75 -3.36 -0.40
N GLU A 47 1.80 -2.79 0.18
CA GLU A 47 3.17 -3.13 -0.27
C GLU A 47 3.67 -4.43 0.36
N LYS A 48 3.11 -4.82 1.51
CA LYS A 48 3.41 -6.12 2.13
C LYS A 48 2.17 -6.74 2.75
N GLU A 49 1.99 -8.02 2.46
CA GLU A 49 0.93 -8.86 3.02
C GLU A 49 1.56 -9.89 3.96
N THR A 50 0.94 -10.15 5.10
CA THR A 50 1.38 -11.17 6.05
C THR A 50 0.16 -11.93 6.56
N ASN A 51 0.07 -13.19 6.17
CA ASN A 51 -1.02 -14.07 6.56
C ASN A 51 -0.63 -14.83 7.83
N LEU A 52 -1.42 -14.66 8.89
CA LEU A 52 -1.38 -15.43 10.13
C LEU A 52 -2.60 -16.36 10.19
N ILE A 53 -2.58 -17.34 11.10
CA ILE A 53 -3.59 -18.41 11.19
C ILE A 53 -5.04 -17.89 11.25
N MET A 54 -5.28 -16.72 11.85
CA MET A 54 -6.63 -16.15 12.01
C MET A 54 -6.79 -14.75 11.42
N VAL A 55 -5.70 -14.08 11.04
CA VAL A 55 -5.71 -12.69 10.60
C VAL A 55 -4.71 -12.46 9.51
N GLU A 56 -4.98 -11.49 8.66
CA GLU A 56 -4.09 -11.04 7.61
C GLU A 56 -3.72 -9.58 7.88
N MET A 57 -2.44 -9.26 7.76
CA MET A 57 -1.92 -7.92 7.97
C MET A 57 -1.45 -7.34 6.64
N TRP A 58 -2.01 -6.20 6.29
CA TRP A 58 -1.69 -5.43 5.10
C TRP A 58 -0.93 -4.17 5.51
N LYS A 59 0.34 -4.12 5.15
CA LYS A 59 1.24 -3.02 5.50
C LYS A 59 1.35 -2.05 4.34
N TYR A 60 1.09 -0.79 4.67
CA TYR A 60 1.21 0.40 3.84
C TYR A 60 2.38 1.25 4.37
N THR A 61 3.60 0.79 4.12
CA THR A 61 4.86 1.38 4.59
C THR A 61 4.98 2.83 4.13
N SER A 62 4.58 3.16 2.91
CA SER A 62 4.67 4.55 2.41
C SER A 62 3.81 5.49 3.24
N ALA A 63 2.61 5.05 3.63
CA ALA A 63 1.65 5.80 4.42
C ALA A 63 1.83 5.65 5.95
N GLY A 64 2.69 4.74 6.39
CA GLY A 64 2.86 4.42 7.81
C GLY A 64 1.57 3.84 8.42
N LYS A 65 0.88 2.95 7.70
CA LYS A 65 -0.39 2.34 8.12
C LYS A 65 -0.32 0.83 8.02
N VAL A 66 -1.05 0.15 8.89
CA VAL A 66 -1.27 -1.30 8.85
C VAL A 66 -2.76 -1.57 8.96
N ILE A 67 -3.32 -2.34 8.04
CA ILE A 67 -4.70 -2.80 8.08
C ILE A 67 -4.71 -4.26 8.51
N VAL A 68 -5.47 -4.58 9.56
CA VAL A 68 -5.67 -5.94 10.05
C VAL A 68 -7.00 -6.45 9.54
N LEU A 69 -6.97 -7.58 8.86
CA LEU A 69 -8.11 -8.24 8.26
C LEU A 69 -8.38 -9.56 8.96
N ASN A 70 -9.64 -9.95 9.06
CA ASN A 70 -10.04 -11.31 9.36
C ASN A 70 -10.89 -11.81 8.20
N SER A 71 -10.44 -12.91 7.58
CA SER A 71 -11.05 -13.48 6.39
C SER A 71 -11.05 -12.50 5.20
N ASP A 72 -12.08 -11.67 5.07
CA ASP A 72 -12.21 -10.66 4.00
C ASP A 72 -12.52 -9.25 4.54
N THR A 73 -12.65 -9.08 5.86
CA THR A 73 -13.13 -7.82 6.45
C THR A 73 -12.07 -7.13 7.29
N VAL A 74 -12.05 -5.81 7.22
CA VAL A 74 -11.23 -4.96 8.07
C VAL A 74 -11.71 -5.08 9.50
N VAL A 75 -10.81 -5.47 10.39
CA VAL A 75 -11.03 -5.50 11.83
C VAL A 75 -10.43 -4.26 12.48
N GLN A 76 -9.27 -3.81 11.99
CA GLN A 76 -8.56 -2.68 12.59
C GLN A 76 -7.66 -1.96 11.57
N VAL A 77 -7.46 -0.66 11.78
CA VAL A 77 -6.45 0.15 11.10
C VAL A 77 -5.51 0.72 12.18
N LEU A 78 -4.21 0.53 12.00
CA LEU A 78 -3.17 0.90 12.94
C LEU A 78 -2.16 1.83 12.27
N ASP A 79 -1.52 2.68 13.08
CA ASP A 79 -0.34 3.42 12.68
C ASP A 79 0.89 2.50 12.77
N ASP A 80 1.73 2.52 11.74
CA ASP A 80 3.01 1.80 11.74
C ASP A 80 4.05 2.60 12.55
N SER A 81 4.22 2.21 13.81
CA SER A 81 5.13 2.88 14.75
C SER A 81 6.59 2.85 14.31
N SER A 82 6.98 1.97 13.38
CA SER A 82 8.38 1.84 12.93
C SER A 82 8.92 3.11 12.27
N LYS A 83 8.06 4.00 11.75
CA LYS A 83 8.48 5.33 11.29
C LYS A 83 8.77 6.32 12.42
N MET A 84 8.05 6.20 13.53
CA MET A 84 8.21 7.10 14.67
C MET A 84 9.55 6.86 15.38
N ASP A 85 9.96 5.59 15.49
CA ASP A 85 11.21 5.19 16.12
C ASP A 85 12.44 5.71 15.35
N SER A 86 12.35 5.74 14.01
CA SER A 86 13.43 6.24 13.14
C SER A 86 13.72 7.73 13.34
N LEU A 87 12.71 8.55 13.65
CA LEU A 87 12.89 9.99 13.92
C LEU A 87 13.47 10.24 15.32
N LYS A 88 13.09 9.42 16.30
CA LYS A 88 13.55 9.58 17.68
C LYS A 88 15.04 9.29 17.84
N ASN A 89 15.58 8.34 17.06
CA ASN A 89 17.00 8.05 17.05
C ASN A 89 17.85 9.15 16.37
N GLY A 90 17.35 9.81 15.32
CA GLY A 90 18.09 10.89 14.66
C GLY A 90 18.26 12.16 15.50
N ILE A 91 17.31 12.44 16.42
CA ILE A 91 17.39 13.60 17.32
C ILE A 91 18.35 13.33 18.49
N HIS A 92 18.48 12.09 18.95
CA HIS A 92 19.43 11.74 20.02
C HIS A 92 20.89 11.90 19.55
N ASP A 93 21.22 11.45 18.34
CA ASP A 93 22.57 11.59 17.77
C ASP A 93 22.97 13.05 17.52
N SER A 94 22.00 13.95 17.32
CA SER A 94 22.26 15.36 17.01
C SER A 94 22.51 16.22 18.26
N LEU A 95 22.14 15.75 19.45
CA LEU A 95 22.33 16.47 20.72
C LEU A 95 23.64 16.09 21.43
N ASP A 96 24.20 14.92 21.14
CA ASP A 96 25.46 14.46 21.75
C ASP A 96 26.70 15.04 21.04
N SER A 97 26.56 15.52 19.80
CA SER A 97 27.64 16.14 19.03
C SER A 97 27.82 17.65 19.28
N ALA A 98 27.00 18.27 20.13
CA ALA A 98 27.04 19.73 20.37
C ALA A 98 27.90 20.17 21.56
N ASP A 99 28.48 19.24 22.33
CA ASP A 99 29.20 19.57 23.59
C ASP A 99 30.71 19.22 23.58
N ILE A 100 31.31 19.03 22.40
CA ILE A 100 32.77 18.87 22.25
C ILE A 100 33.31 19.90 21.26
N ASN A 101 33.38 21.15 21.71
CA ASN A 101 34.42 22.09 21.29
C ASN A 101 34.64 23.07 22.45
N GLN A 102 35.39 22.58 23.45
CA GLN A 102 36.06 23.39 24.46
C GLN A 102 37.49 23.69 23.98
#